data_AF-A0A1I5EKH6-F1
#
_entry.id   AF-A0A1I5EKH6-F1
#
_cell.length_a   1.000
_cell.length_b   1.000
_cell.length_c   1.000
_cell.angle_alpha   90.00
_cell.angle_beta   90.00
_cell.angle_gamma   90.00
#
_symmetry.space_group_name_H-M   'P 1'
#
loop_
_entity.id
_entity.type
_entity.pdbx_description
1 polymer ?
#
loop_
_entity_poly.entity_id
_entity_poly.type
_entity_poly.pdbx_seq_one_letter_code
_entity_poly.pdbx_strand_id
1 'polypeptide(L)'
;MANWCSNMVVFEGKPEAITAIQEVFQMMKNKEETSEQGQLPDFITEDNGGYFFNIYWNEGDEGVFQYETKWSPNTEAVRLIADRYGVEFTQEYEEMGNGIYGKTIYSEGILHDTALTDEDLEQFHYNEETDHYHFEGEEYESDSEILEMLLTRKLAIL
;
A
#
# COMPACT_ATOMS: atom_id res chain seq x y z
N MET A 1 17.09 -9.30 8.42
CA MET A 1 16.75 -8.45 7.27
C MET A 1 15.36 -7.91 7.51
N ALA A 2 15.04 -6.71 7.06
CA ALA A 2 13.65 -6.25 7.08
C ALA A 2 12.91 -6.93 5.92
N ASN A 3 11.67 -7.35 6.15
CA ASN A 3 10.78 -7.65 5.05
C ASN A 3 10.29 -6.33 4.45
N TRP A 4 10.02 -6.34 3.15
CA TRP A 4 9.55 -5.18 2.41
C TRP A 4 8.05 -5.28 2.19
N CYS A 5 7.34 -4.31 2.73
CA CYS A 5 5.92 -4.15 2.49
C CYS A 5 5.75 -3.33 1.21
N SER A 6 5.18 -3.95 0.18
CA SER A 6 4.76 -3.27 -1.05
C SER A 6 3.56 -2.39 -0.76
N ASN A 7 3.53 -1.20 -1.34
CA ASN A 7 2.45 -0.25 -1.19
C ASN A 7 2.12 0.37 -2.55
N MET A 8 0.84 0.46 -2.88
CA MET A 8 0.30 1.26 -3.98
C MET A 8 -0.68 2.26 -3.41
N VAL A 9 -0.44 3.55 -3.61
CA VAL A 9 -1.34 4.63 -3.19
C VAL A 9 -1.89 5.37 -4.41
N VAL A 10 -3.18 5.66 -4.36
CA VAL A 10 -3.90 6.48 -5.32
C VAL A 10 -4.48 7.67 -4.57
N PHE A 11 -4.08 8.88 -4.94
CA PHE A 11 -4.65 10.12 -4.40
C PHE A 11 -5.72 10.68 -5.32
N GLU A 12 -6.83 11.13 -4.75
CA GLU A 12 -7.97 11.68 -5.48
C GLU A 12 -8.38 13.05 -4.93
N GLY A 13 -8.54 14.04 -5.81
CA GLY A 13 -8.86 15.39 -5.41
C GLY A 13 -8.72 16.41 -6.53
N LYS A 14 -8.46 17.66 -6.16
CA LYS A 14 -8.26 18.73 -7.15
C LYS A 14 -6.97 18.50 -7.95
N PRO A 15 -6.96 18.71 -9.28
CA PRO A 15 -5.76 18.52 -10.10
C PRO A 15 -4.54 19.25 -9.57
N GLU A 16 -4.70 20.49 -9.08
CA GLU A 16 -3.59 21.28 -8.53
C GLU A 16 -2.98 20.65 -7.27
N ALA A 17 -3.80 19.96 -6.47
CA ALA A 17 -3.33 19.24 -5.29
C ALA A 17 -2.60 17.96 -5.68
N ILE A 18 -3.10 17.22 -6.67
CA ILE A 18 -2.45 16.01 -7.20
C ILE A 18 -1.10 16.34 -7.82
N THR A 19 -1.01 17.40 -8.65
CA THR A 19 0.27 17.87 -9.19
C THR A 19 1.25 18.25 -8.08
N ALA A 20 0.79 18.92 -7.02
CA ALA A 20 1.65 19.27 -5.89
C ALA A 20 2.13 18.03 -5.10
N ILE A 21 1.32 16.98 -4.98
CA ILE A 21 1.74 15.69 -4.41
C ILE A 21 2.77 15.00 -5.32
N GLN A 22 2.57 15.04 -6.63
CA GLN A 22 3.53 14.53 -7.62
C GLN A 22 4.92 15.18 -7.43
N GLU A 23 4.98 16.49 -7.20
CA GLU A 23 6.23 17.19 -6.92
C GLU A 23 6.90 16.72 -5.62
N VAL A 24 6.11 16.42 -4.58
CA VAL A 24 6.63 15.86 -3.31
C VAL A 24 7.25 14.48 -3.55
N PHE A 25 6.55 13.57 -4.23
CA PHE A 25 7.07 12.23 -4.54
C PHE A 25 8.27 12.28 -5.47
N GLN A 26 8.29 13.20 -6.44
CA GLN A 26 9.46 13.43 -7.30
C GLN A 26 10.68 13.90 -6.50
N MET A 27 10.48 14.81 -5.55
CA MET A 27 11.57 15.28 -4.68
C MET A 27 12.11 14.16 -3.81
N MET A 28 11.23 13.36 -3.22
CA MET A 28 11.61 12.18 -2.43
C MET A 28 12.39 11.19 -3.29
N LYS A 29 11.88 10.80 -4.46
CA LYS A 29 12.57 9.88 -5.38
C LYS A 29 13.99 10.36 -5.73
N ASN A 30 14.15 11.63 -6.10
CA ASN A 30 15.47 12.19 -6.44
C ASN A 30 16.44 12.17 -5.24
N LYS A 31 15.92 12.38 -4.03
CA LYS A 31 16.71 12.35 -2.79
C LYS A 31 17.07 10.91 -2.39
N GLU A 32 16.19 9.95 -2.62
CA GLU A 32 16.48 8.52 -2.46
C GLU A 32 17.63 8.10 -3.37
N GLU A 33 17.59 8.45 -4.67
CA GLU A 33 18.64 8.11 -5.64
C GLU A 33 20.04 8.63 -5.26
N THR A 34 20.09 9.75 -4.54
CA THR A 34 21.37 10.39 -4.14
C THR A 34 21.85 9.98 -2.75
N SER A 35 20.93 9.63 -1.85
CA SER A 35 21.25 9.31 -0.45
C SER A 35 21.24 7.81 -0.14
N GLU A 36 20.63 7.00 -1.00
CA GLU A 36 20.39 5.56 -0.81
C GLU A 36 19.66 5.26 0.51
N GLN A 37 18.79 6.18 0.94
CA GLN A 37 18.02 6.11 2.17
C GLN A 37 16.54 6.34 1.89
N GLY A 38 15.70 5.78 2.76
CA GLY A 38 14.26 6.02 2.71
C GLY A 38 13.96 7.48 2.98
N GLN A 39 12.87 7.95 2.40
CA GLN A 39 12.50 9.36 2.42
C GLN A 39 11.19 9.59 3.15
N LEU A 40 11.05 10.80 3.68
CA LEU A 40 9.80 11.35 4.18
C LEU A 40 9.64 12.75 3.58
N PRO A 41 8.40 13.21 3.36
CA PRO A 41 8.17 14.61 3.07
C PRO A 41 8.70 15.48 4.21
N ASP A 42 9.32 16.63 3.89
CA ASP A 42 9.96 17.50 4.89
C ASP A 42 9.00 18.05 5.98
N PHE A 43 7.69 17.95 5.74
CA PHE A 43 6.65 18.35 6.68
C PHE A 43 6.17 17.21 7.60
N ILE A 44 6.69 15.98 7.44
CA ILE A 44 6.41 14.82 8.30
C ILE A 44 7.64 14.54 9.18
N THR A 45 7.39 14.35 10.47
CA THR A 45 8.41 13.99 11.46
C THR A 45 8.60 12.47 11.54
N GLU A 46 9.79 12.02 11.95
CA GLU A 46 10.19 10.59 11.94
C GLU A 46 9.36 9.69 12.85
N ASP A 47 8.62 10.26 13.81
CA ASP A 47 7.72 9.54 14.72
C ASP A 47 6.39 9.11 14.08
N ASN A 48 6.09 9.55 12.84
CA ASN A 48 4.77 9.42 12.21
C ASN A 48 4.68 8.37 11.08
N GLY A 49 5.31 7.20 11.25
CA GLY A 49 4.81 6.00 10.57
C GLY A 49 5.58 5.47 9.37
N GLY A 50 6.84 5.84 9.16
CA GLY A 50 7.75 5.06 8.31
C GLY A 50 8.09 5.67 6.94
N TYR A 51 9.36 5.48 6.55
CA TYR A 51 9.94 6.04 5.34
C TYR A 51 9.48 5.30 4.08
N PHE A 52 9.37 6.05 2.98
CA PHE A 52 9.15 5.55 1.64
C PHE A 52 10.48 5.09 1.03
N PHE A 53 10.50 3.90 0.44
CA PHE A 53 11.64 3.34 -0.28
C PHE A 53 11.21 2.91 -1.69
N ASN A 54 12.16 2.78 -2.62
CA ASN A 54 11.96 2.27 -3.97
C ASN A 54 10.78 2.94 -4.69
N ILE A 55 10.69 4.26 -4.56
CA ILE A 55 9.53 5.03 -5.05
C ILE A 55 9.48 4.98 -6.58
N TYR A 56 8.35 4.59 -7.15
CA TYR A 56 8.10 4.60 -8.58
C TYR A 56 6.63 4.87 -8.94
N TRP A 57 6.39 5.28 -10.18
CA TRP A 57 5.09 5.38 -10.82
C TRP A 57 5.29 5.24 -12.34
N ASN A 58 4.24 4.90 -13.11
CA ASN A 58 4.34 4.84 -14.57
C ASN A 58 4.21 6.24 -15.19
N GLU A 59 4.78 6.42 -16.38
CA GLU A 59 4.60 7.65 -17.14
C GLU A 59 3.11 7.85 -17.50
N GLY A 60 2.52 8.95 -17.03
CA GLY A 60 1.11 9.28 -17.23
C GLY A 60 0.18 8.99 -16.05
N ASP A 61 0.65 8.24 -15.05
CA ASP A 61 -0.13 7.90 -13.84
C ASP A 61 -0.02 9.01 -12.78
N GLU A 62 -0.64 10.16 -13.02
CA GLU A 62 -0.63 11.26 -12.04
C GLU A 62 -1.41 10.88 -10.77
N GLY A 63 -0.78 11.04 -9.61
CA GLY A 63 -1.41 10.74 -8.32
C GLY A 63 -1.40 9.26 -7.91
N VAL A 64 -0.80 8.38 -8.70
CA VAL A 64 -0.63 6.95 -8.37
C VAL A 64 0.84 6.66 -8.12
N PHE A 65 1.16 6.12 -6.95
CA PHE A 65 2.54 5.84 -6.56
C PHE A 65 2.67 4.43 -5.99
N GLN A 66 3.77 3.78 -6.34
CA GLN A 66 4.20 2.51 -5.79
C GLN A 66 5.51 2.70 -5.04
N TYR A 67 5.63 2.08 -3.88
CA TYR A 67 6.81 2.19 -3.04
C TYR A 67 6.85 1.03 -2.03
N GLU A 68 7.97 0.92 -1.33
CA GLU A 68 8.16 -0.04 -0.27
C GLU A 68 8.33 0.64 1.09
N THR A 69 7.96 -0.10 2.13
CA THR A 69 8.19 0.26 3.53
C THR A 69 8.77 -0.95 4.25
N LYS A 70 9.36 -0.74 5.44
CA LYS A 70 9.86 -1.86 6.24
C LYS A 70 8.74 -2.40 7.13
N TRP A 71 8.51 -3.71 7.05
CA TRP A 71 7.60 -4.51 7.90
C TRP A 71 6.10 -4.22 7.82
N SER A 72 5.67 -2.98 7.60
CA SER A 72 4.25 -2.58 7.65
C SER A 72 3.99 -1.33 6.81
N PRO A 73 2.75 -1.12 6.32
CA PRO A 73 2.40 0.10 5.59
C PRO A 73 2.62 1.36 6.42
N ASN A 74 2.94 2.47 5.76
CA ASN A 74 3.13 3.78 6.40
C ASN A 74 1.87 4.66 6.31
N THR A 75 0.71 4.08 6.61
CA THR A 75 -0.61 4.70 6.43
C THR A 75 -0.74 6.07 7.08
N GLU A 76 -0.17 6.28 8.28
CA GLU A 76 -0.19 7.59 8.93
C GLU A 76 0.57 8.67 8.13
N ALA A 77 1.70 8.31 7.51
CA ALA A 77 2.44 9.25 6.67
C ALA A 77 1.63 9.62 5.42
N VAL A 78 0.94 8.64 4.81
CA VAL A 78 0.05 8.87 3.66
C VAL A 78 -1.13 9.74 4.05
N ARG A 79 -1.75 9.51 5.20
CA ARG A 79 -2.83 10.35 5.75
C ARG A 79 -2.39 11.79 5.98
N LEU A 80 -1.20 12.01 6.51
CA LEU A 80 -0.65 13.36 6.71
C LEU A 80 -0.40 14.09 5.37
N ILE A 81 0.02 13.37 4.31
CA ILE A 81 0.08 13.94 2.96
C ILE A 81 -1.33 14.32 2.50
N ALA A 82 -2.30 13.41 2.62
CA ALA A 82 -3.67 13.64 2.19
C ALA A 82 -4.31 14.85 2.89
N ASP A 83 -4.16 14.95 4.21
CA ASP A 83 -4.64 16.06 5.03
C ASP A 83 -4.03 17.40 4.62
N ARG A 84 -2.73 17.42 4.33
CA ARG A 84 -2.02 18.64 3.94
C ARG A 84 -2.54 19.20 2.63
N TYR A 85 -2.87 18.32 1.68
CA TYR A 85 -3.30 18.71 0.33
C TYR A 85 -4.82 18.73 0.17
N GLY A 86 -5.58 18.30 1.18
CA GLY A 86 -7.04 18.24 1.15
C GLY A 86 -7.55 17.28 0.07
N VAL A 87 -6.91 16.09 0.00
CA VAL A 87 -7.23 15.02 -0.94
C VAL A 87 -7.67 13.77 -0.19
N GLU A 88 -8.30 12.87 -0.93
CA GLU A 88 -8.63 11.52 -0.49
C GLU A 88 -7.53 10.55 -0.97
N PHE A 89 -7.45 9.37 -0.37
CA PHE A 89 -6.57 8.33 -0.91
C PHE A 89 -7.11 6.93 -0.68
N THR A 90 -6.66 6.05 -1.56
CA THR A 90 -6.72 4.61 -1.38
C THR A 90 -5.29 4.07 -1.35
N GLN A 91 -4.96 3.24 -0.37
CA GLN A 91 -3.65 2.57 -0.25
C GLN A 91 -3.87 1.07 -0.17
N GLU A 92 -3.32 0.33 -1.11
CA GLU A 92 -3.23 -1.13 -1.07
C GLU A 92 -1.82 -1.52 -0.62
N TYR A 93 -1.72 -2.51 0.26
CA TYR A 93 -0.44 -2.90 0.85
C TYR A 93 -0.34 -4.40 1.09
N GLU A 94 0.87 -4.92 0.95
CA GLU A 94 1.16 -6.35 1.06
C GLU A 94 2.56 -6.60 1.63
N GLU A 95 2.67 -7.52 2.58
CA GLU A 95 3.90 -8.08 3.12
C GLU A 95 3.65 -9.54 3.55
N MET A 96 3.68 -10.46 2.58
CA MET A 96 3.32 -11.86 2.81
C MET A 96 4.27 -12.61 3.73
N GLY A 97 5.50 -12.12 3.94
CA GLY A 97 6.44 -12.69 4.90
C GLY A 97 5.97 -12.58 6.35
N ASN A 98 5.06 -11.66 6.66
CA ASN A 98 4.38 -11.54 7.96
C ASN A 98 2.85 -11.63 7.85
N GLY A 99 2.31 -12.13 6.74
CA GLY A 99 0.86 -12.30 6.56
C GLY A 99 0.08 -10.98 6.52
N ILE A 100 0.67 -9.91 5.99
CA ILE A 100 0.00 -8.61 5.86
C ILE A 100 -0.52 -8.48 4.43
N TYR A 101 -1.82 -8.31 4.27
CA TYR A 101 -2.45 -7.96 3.00
C TYR A 101 -3.70 -7.12 3.29
N GLY A 102 -3.79 -5.91 2.76
CA GLY A 102 -4.86 -5.00 3.14
C GLY A 102 -4.99 -3.75 2.30
N LYS A 103 -6.00 -2.97 2.68
CA LYS A 103 -6.40 -1.75 2.00
C LYS A 103 -6.86 -0.70 3.01
N THR A 104 -6.31 0.49 2.86
CA THR A 104 -6.76 1.69 3.56
C THR A 104 -7.49 2.61 2.60
N ILE A 105 -8.64 3.10 3.05
CA ILE A 105 -9.42 4.14 2.37
C ILE A 105 -9.51 5.34 3.29
N TYR A 106 -9.16 6.51 2.77
CA TYR A 106 -9.30 7.79 3.45
C TYR A 106 -10.19 8.72 2.65
N SER A 107 -11.39 8.98 3.16
CA SER A 107 -12.40 9.80 2.50
C SER A 107 -13.18 10.60 3.55
N GLU A 108 -13.58 11.82 3.22
CA GLU A 108 -14.30 12.73 4.12
C GLU A 108 -13.66 12.93 5.52
N GLY A 109 -12.33 12.79 5.62
CA GLY A 109 -11.61 12.92 6.88
C GLY A 109 -11.63 11.67 7.78
N ILE A 110 -12.14 10.55 7.27
CA ILE A 110 -12.27 9.28 8.00
C ILE A 110 -11.32 8.27 7.38
N LEU A 111 -10.50 7.65 8.24
CA LEU A 111 -9.56 6.59 7.88
C LEU A 111 -10.20 5.23 8.17
N HIS A 112 -10.37 4.41 7.13
CA HIS A 112 -10.80 3.03 7.21
C HIS A 112 -9.67 2.12 6.73
N ASP A 113 -8.98 1.47 7.67
CA ASP A 113 -7.94 0.49 7.39
C ASP A 113 -8.50 -0.93 7.58
N THR A 114 -8.34 -1.79 6.57
CA THR A 114 -8.82 -3.17 6.58
C THR A 114 -7.74 -4.11 6.06
N ALA A 115 -7.25 -5.01 6.92
CA ALA A 115 -6.33 -6.09 6.55
C ALA A 115 -6.99 -7.47 6.69
N LEU A 116 -6.52 -8.43 5.91
CA LEU A 116 -6.79 -9.84 6.14
C LEU A 116 -6.20 -10.27 7.49
N THR A 117 -6.95 -11.08 8.24
CA THR A 117 -6.48 -11.69 9.49
C THR A 117 -5.86 -13.06 9.21
N ASP A 118 -5.12 -13.61 10.18
CA ASP A 118 -4.62 -14.98 10.09
C ASP A 118 -5.73 -15.99 9.75
N GLU A 119 -6.94 -15.84 10.34
CA GLU A 119 -8.12 -16.66 10.03
C GLU A 119 -8.58 -16.53 8.57
N ASP A 120 -8.35 -15.38 7.91
CA ASP A 120 -8.66 -15.22 6.50
C ASP A 120 -7.64 -15.95 5.63
N LEU A 121 -6.35 -15.84 5.99
CA LEU A 121 -5.24 -16.43 5.25
C LEU A 121 -5.21 -17.96 5.39
N GLU A 122 -5.69 -18.51 6.50
CA GLU A 122 -5.83 -19.96 6.72
C GLU A 122 -6.90 -20.62 5.83
N GLN A 123 -7.72 -19.83 5.09
CA GLN A 123 -8.77 -20.38 4.22
C GLN A 123 -8.23 -21.02 2.93
N PHE A 124 -6.98 -20.73 2.56
CA PHE A 124 -6.33 -21.31 1.40
C PHE A 124 -4.97 -21.90 1.76
N HIS A 125 -4.44 -22.77 0.91
CA HIS A 125 -3.11 -23.36 1.12
C HIS A 125 -2.45 -23.69 -0.21
N TYR A 126 -1.12 -23.68 -0.21
CA TYR A 126 -0.33 -24.15 -1.32
C TYR A 126 -0.18 -25.67 -1.26
N ASN A 127 -0.38 -26.35 -2.39
CA ASN A 127 -0.19 -27.78 -2.55
C ASN A 127 1.08 -28.05 -3.39
N GLU A 128 2.13 -28.56 -2.74
CA GLU A 128 3.41 -28.87 -3.37
C GLU A 128 3.33 -29.98 -4.43
N GLU A 129 2.34 -30.88 -4.36
CA GLU A 129 2.19 -31.96 -5.34
C GLU A 129 1.61 -31.45 -6.67
N THR A 130 0.66 -30.52 -6.60
CA THR A 130 0.04 -29.94 -7.79
C THR A 130 0.75 -28.68 -8.26
N ASP A 131 1.62 -28.06 -7.44
CA ASP A 131 2.24 -26.75 -7.69
C ASP A 131 1.19 -25.63 -7.87
N HIS A 132 0.11 -25.68 -7.09
CA HIS A 132 -1.01 -24.73 -7.16
C HIS A 132 -1.53 -24.40 -5.75
N TYR A 133 -2.16 -23.23 -5.63
CA TYR A 133 -2.95 -22.85 -4.46
C TYR A 133 -4.36 -23.44 -4.56
N HIS A 134 -4.91 -23.86 -3.42
CA HIS A 134 -6.24 -24.44 -3.32
C HIS A 134 -7.12 -23.56 -2.43
N PHE A 135 -8.25 -23.10 -2.96
CA PHE A 135 -9.23 -22.27 -2.26
C PHE A 135 -10.65 -22.61 -2.75
N GLU A 136 -11.58 -22.83 -1.81
CA GLU A 136 -12.98 -23.16 -2.08
C GLU A 136 -13.24 -24.31 -3.08
N GLY A 137 -12.27 -25.23 -3.23
CA GLY A 137 -12.36 -26.37 -4.15
C GLY A 137 -11.85 -26.11 -5.56
N GLU A 138 -11.32 -24.91 -5.83
CA GLU A 138 -10.69 -24.53 -7.09
C GLU A 138 -9.16 -24.42 -6.94
N GLU A 139 -8.44 -24.52 -8.06
CA GLU A 139 -6.97 -24.41 -8.14
C GLU A 139 -6.56 -23.07 -8.77
N TYR A 140 -5.52 -22.45 -8.21
CA TYR A 140 -4.99 -21.15 -8.62
C TYR A 140 -3.48 -21.21 -8.80
N GLU A 141 -2.96 -20.56 -9.84
CA GLU A 141 -1.50 -20.47 -10.09
C GLU A 141 -0.78 -19.52 -9.11
N SER A 142 -1.52 -18.59 -8.50
CA SER A 142 -1.01 -17.58 -7.57
C SER A 142 -2.02 -17.32 -6.46
N ASP A 143 -1.52 -17.00 -5.27
CA ASP A 143 -2.29 -16.56 -4.12
C ASP A 143 -2.86 -15.14 -4.28
N SER A 144 -2.30 -14.30 -5.15
CA SER A 144 -2.76 -12.93 -5.36
C SER A 144 -4.27 -12.83 -5.67
N GLU A 145 -4.79 -13.70 -6.53
CA GLU A 145 -6.23 -13.72 -6.87
C GLU A 145 -7.10 -14.07 -5.65
N ILE A 146 -6.64 -15.03 -4.83
CA ILE A 146 -7.34 -15.46 -3.62
C ILE A 146 -7.33 -14.32 -2.58
N LEU A 147 -6.19 -13.67 -2.38
CA LEU A 147 -6.04 -12.54 -1.46
C LEU A 147 -6.95 -11.37 -1.83
N GLU A 148 -6.99 -11.01 -3.13
CA GLU A 148 -7.91 -9.98 -3.64
C GLU A 148 -9.38 -10.35 -3.38
N MET A 149 -9.76 -11.61 -3.62
CA MET A 149 -11.13 -12.10 -3.36
C MET A 149 -11.48 -12.02 -1.87
N LEU A 150 -10.60 -12.49 -0.98
CA LEU A 150 -10.80 -12.45 0.47
C LEU A 150 -10.95 -11.01 0.96
N LEU A 151 -10.06 -10.11 0.53
CA LEU A 151 -10.09 -8.72 0.96
C LEU A 151 -11.35 -8.01 0.45
N THR A 152 -11.73 -8.26 -0.80
CA THR A 152 -12.97 -7.72 -1.39
C THR A 152 -14.20 -8.17 -0.59
N ARG A 153 -14.29 -9.45 -0.21
CA ARG A 153 -15.38 -9.97 0.62
C ARG A 153 -15.41 -9.30 1.99
N LYS A 154 -14.25 -9.09 2.61
CA LYS A 154 -14.13 -8.45 3.92
C LYS A 154 -14.59 -6.99 3.90
N LEU A 155 -14.18 -6.25 2.87
CA LEU A 155 -14.58 -4.85 2.66
C LEU A 155 -16.10 -4.71 2.42
N ALA A 156 -16.76 -5.69 1.80
CA ALA A 156 -18.19 -5.65 1.52
C ALA A 156 -19.10 -5.82 2.76
N ILE A 157 -18.53 -6.17 3.92
CA ILE A 157 -19.26 -6.39 5.18
C ILE A 157 -19.23 -5.13 6.08
N LEU A 158 -18.40 -4.14 5.73
CA LEU A 158 -18.27 -2.85 6.43
C LEU A 158 -19.31 -1.83 5.97
#